data_AF-A0A4P5RWA7-F1
#
_entry.id   AF-A0A4P5RWA7-F1
#
_cell.length_a   1.000
_cell.length_b   1.000
_cell.length_c   1.000
_cell.angle_alpha   90.00
_cell.angle_beta   90.00
_cell.angle_gamma   90.00
#
_symmetry.space_group_name_H-M   'P 1'
#
loop_
_entity.id
_entity.type
_entity.pdbx_description
1 polymer ?
#
loop_
_entity_poly.entity_id
_entity_poly.type
_entity_poly.pdbx_seq_one_letter_code
_entity_poly.pdbx_strand_id
1 'polypeptide(L)' 'MAIYLAWDFWAVAKGSWYFDPEQLMGFYIFGQLPIEEVLFFVIVPLMVVLTYLALIKLSKPSSKDENSNDLR' A
#
# COMPACT_ATOMS: atom_id res chain seq x y z
N MET A 1 6.37 8.31 8.13
CA MET A 1 5.11 7.77 8.69
C MET A 1 4.53 8.68 9.76
N ALA A 2 5.19 8.85 10.91
CA ALA A 2 4.64 9.61 12.05
C ALA A 2 4.32 11.08 11.73
N ILE A 3 5.12 11.75 10.91
CA ILE A 3 4.88 13.14 10.49
C ILE A 3 3.60 13.26 9.63
N TYR A 4 3.36 12.30 8.74
CA TYR A 4 2.17 12.30 7.89
C TYR A 4 0.91 11.99 8.71
N LEU A 5 0.97 10.98 9.58
CA LEU A 5 -0.13 10.67 10.50
C LEU A 5 -0.46 11.84 11.45
N ALA A 6 0.55 12.55 11.96
CA ALA A 6 0.33 13.73 12.80
C ALA A 6 -0.29 14.89 12.01
N TRP A 7 0.07 15.04 10.73
CA TRP A 7 -0.51 16.03 9.84
C TRP A 7 -1.96 15.70 9.48
N ASP A 8 -2.25 14.44 9.14
CA ASP A 8 -3.60 13.96 8.82
C ASP A 8 -4.52 14.13 10.04
N PHE A 9 -4.04 13.76 11.24
CA PHE A 9 -4.75 14.01 12.49
C PHE A 9 -5.03 15.50 12.71
N TRP A 10 -4.05 16.38 12.45
CA TRP A 10 -4.24 17.83 12.61
C TRP A 10 -5.24 18.41 11.61
N ALA A 11 -5.25 17.94 10.36
CA ALA A 11 -6.16 18.37 9.32
C ALA A 11 -7.62 17.95 9.62
N VAL A 12 -7.81 16.72 10.13
CA VAL A 12 -9.11 16.21 10.59
C VAL A 12 -9.59 16.97 11.83
N ALA A 13 -8.71 17.16 12.81
CA ALA A 13 -9.03 17.89 14.04
C ALA A 13 -9.44 19.35 13.79
N LYS A 14 -8.92 19.97 12.71
CA LYS A 14 -9.32 21.32 12.27
C LYS A 14 -10.69 21.38 11.59
N GLY A 15 -11.34 20.24 11.32
CA GLY A 15 -12.62 20.18 10.62
C GLY A 15 -12.54 20.61 9.14
N SER A 16 -11.33 20.78 8.60
CA SER A 16 -11.12 21.07 7.17
C SER A 16 -11.28 19.82 6.31
N TRP A 17 -11.21 18.65 6.93
CA TRP A 17 -11.35 17.34 6.30
C TRP A 17 -12.15 16.45 7.25
N TYR A 18 -13.23 15.86 6.77
CA TYR A 18 -14.07 14.93 7.51
C TYR A 18 -14.03 13.58 6.81
N PHE A 19 -13.92 12.50 7.59
CA PHE A 19 -14.08 11.15 7.10
C PHE A 19 -15.49 10.67 7.41
N ASP A 20 -16.26 10.34 6.37
CA ASP A 20 -17.61 9.82 6.54
C ASP A 20 -17.58 8.45 7.21
N PRO A 21 -18.19 8.29 8.42
CA PRO A 21 -18.18 7.03 9.16
C PRO A 21 -18.81 5.86 8.41
N GLU A 22 -19.70 6.13 7.46
CA GLU A 22 -20.38 5.11 6.66
C GLU A 22 -19.48 4.46 5.60
N GLN A 23 -18.39 5.13 5.20
CA GLN A 23 -17.42 4.58 4.23
C GLN A 23 -16.22 3.94 4.90
N LEU A 24 -16.09 4.11 6.22
CA LEU A 24 -15.03 3.53 7.02
C LEU A 24 -15.52 2.24 7.69
N MET A 25 -14.63 1.33 8.02
CA MET A 25 -14.94 0.13 8.79
C MET A 25 -15.43 0.42 10.23
N GLY A 26 -15.49 1.69 10.64
CA GLY A 26 -15.94 2.12 11.97
C GLY A 26 -14.90 1.94 13.08
N PHE A 27 -13.66 1.55 12.75
CA PHE A 27 -12.56 1.42 13.71
C PHE A 27 -11.70 2.69 13.72
N TYR A 28 -11.79 3.44 14.82
CA TYR A 28 -11.05 4.68 15.02
C TYR A 28 -9.94 4.53 16.05
N ILE A 29 -8.76 5.02 15.71
CA ILE A 29 -7.63 5.22 16.61
C ILE A 29 -7.73 6.64 17.20
N PHE A 30 -7.57 6.76 18.52
CA PHE A 30 -7.70 8.03 19.26
C PHE A 30 -9.04 8.79 19.03
N GLY A 31 -10.09 8.08 18.58
CA GLY A 31 -11.45 8.64 18.42
C GLY A 31 -11.63 9.61 17.24
N GLN A 32 -10.60 9.86 16.43
CA GLN A 32 -10.67 10.80 15.30
C GLN A 32 -10.00 10.28 14.03
N LEU A 33 -9.03 9.35 14.13
CA LEU A 33 -8.28 8.87 12.98
C LEU A 33 -8.72 7.45 12.61
N PRO A 34 -9.22 7.18 11.39
CA PRO A 34 -9.54 5.83 10.99
C PRO A 34 -8.28 4.95 10.94
N ILE A 35 -8.39 3.70 11.39
CA ILE A 35 -7.27 2.73 11.33
C ILE A 35 -6.80 2.50 9.88
N GLU A 36 -7.69 2.70 8.91
CA GLU A 36 -7.40 2.58 7.49
C GLU A 36 -6.26 3.50 7.04
N GLU A 37 -6.02 4.66 7.66
CA GLU A 37 -4.89 5.50 7.28
C GLU A 37 -3.55 4.86 7.62
N VAL A 38 -3.43 4.28 8.81
CA VAL A 38 -2.21 3.56 9.21
C VAL A 38 -1.99 2.36 8.30
N LEU A 39 -3.07 1.63 7.99
CA LEU A 39 -3.01 0.53 7.03
C LEU A 39 -2.65 1.01 5.63
N PHE A 40 -3.13 2.17 5.19
CA PHE A 40 -2.83 2.74 3.88
C PHE A 40 -1.32 2.96 3.71
N PHE A 41 -0.67 3.54 4.72
CA PHE A 41 0.79 3.77 4.69
C PHE A 41 1.63 2.48 4.68
N VAL A 42 1.05 1.32 5.03
CA VAL A 42 1.75 0.03 5.02
C VAL A 42 1.38 -0.79 3.78
N ILE A 43 0.08 -0.96 3.55
CA ILE A 43 -0.47 -1.81 2.49
C ILE A 43 -0.16 -1.23 1.12
N VAL A 44 -0.32 0.09 0.91
CA VAL A 44 -0.10 0.67 -0.42
C VAL A 44 1.35 0.53 -0.87
N PRO A 45 2.38 0.91 -0.08
CA PRO A 45 3.76 0.70 -0.49
C PRO A 45 4.11 -0.77 -0.67
N LEU A 46 3.58 -1.64 0.18
CA LEU A 46 3.79 -3.09 0.07
C LEU A 46 3.20 -3.65 -1.23
N MET A 47 1.97 -3.24 -1.58
CA MET A 47 1.31 -3.63 -2.83
C MET A 47 2.07 -3.14 -4.06
N VAL A 48 2.64 -1.93 -4.00
CA VAL A 48 3.49 -1.39 -5.08
C VAL A 48 4.74 -2.27 -5.28
N VAL A 49 5.44 -2.61 -4.19
CA VAL A 49 6.64 -3.47 -4.27
C VAL A 49 6.29 -4.87 -4.79
N LEU A 50 5.22 -5.49 -4.27
CA LEU A 50 4.78 -6.81 -4.73
C LEU A 50 4.38 -6.80 -6.21
N THR A 51 3.63 -5.79 -6.64
CA THR A 51 3.23 -5.64 -8.04
C THR A 51 4.45 -5.46 -8.94
N TYR A 52 5.42 -4.64 -8.53
CA TYR A 52 6.65 -4.45 -9.27
C TYR A 52 7.47 -5.74 -9.40
N LEU A 53 7.61 -6.50 -8.31
CA LEU A 53 8.30 -7.80 -8.33
C LEU A 53 7.59 -8.82 -9.23
N ALA A 54 6.25 -8.87 -9.16
CA ALA A 54 5.44 -9.73 -10.03
C ALA A 54 5.64 -9.35 -11.50
N LEU A 55 5.65 -8.05 -11.82
CA LEU A 55 5.84 -7.56 -13.17
C LEU A 55 7.24 -7.90 -13.69
N ILE A 56 8.30 -7.76 -12.89
CA ILE A 56 9.65 -8.18 -13.29
C ILE A 56 9.68 -9.67 -13.62
N LYS A 57 9.05 -10.50 -12.78
CA LYS A 57 9.02 -11.95 -12.97
C LYS A 57 8.27 -12.35 -14.24
N LEU A 58 7.16 -11.67 -14.54
CA LEU A 58 6.36 -11.91 -15.74
C LEU A 58 6.99 -11.32 -17.01
N SER A 59 7.64 -10.17 -16.90
CA SER A 59 8.31 -9.50 -18.02
C SER A 59 9.62 -10.17 -18.42
N LYS A 60 10.20 -11.02 -17.55
CA LYS A 60 11.39 -11.79 -17.88
C LYS A 60 11.00 -12.82 -18.95
N PRO A 61 11.45 -12.68 -20.20
CA PRO A 61 11.13 -13.67 -21.22
C PRO A 61 11.77 -15.00 -20.80
N SER A 62 11.04 -16.09 -21.02
CA SER A 62 11.57 -17.45 -20.89
C SER A 62 12.72 -17.63 -21.90
N SER A 63 13.92 -17.22 -21.51
CA SER A 63 15.13 -17.25 -22.33
C SER A 63 16.19 -18.16 -21.71
N LYS A 64 15.77 -19.15 -20.91
CA LYS A 64 16.72 -20.04 -20.21
C LYS A 64 16.35 -21.52 -20.17
N ASP A 65 15.42 -21.97 -21.01
CA ASP A 65 15.11 -23.42 -21.10
C ASP A 65 15.48 -24.05 -22.46
N GLU A 66 16.09 -23.31 -23.39
CA GLU A 66 16.47 -23.80 -24.73
C GLU A 66 17.98 -23.62 -25.03
N ASN A 67 18.87 -23.81 -24.05
CA ASN A 67 20.31 -23.82 -24.33
C ASN A 67 21.08 -24.91 -23.55
N SER A 68 20.36 -25.89 -22.99
CA SER A 68 20.94 -27.08 -22.35
C SER A 68 20.75 -28.37 -23.17
N ASN A 69 19.99 -28.33 -24.27
CA ASN A 69 19.79 -29.48 -25.16
C ASN A 69 20.69 -29.46 -26.40
N ASP A 70 21.43 -28.38 -26.66
CA ASP A 70 22.41 -28.26 -27.75
C ASP A 70 23.82 -28.72 -27.37
N LEU A 71 24.01 -29.18 -26.14
CA LEU A 71 25.29 -29.72 -25.63
C LEU A 71 25.25 -31.25 -25.42
N ARG A 72 24.28 -31.95 -26.03
CA ARG A 72 24.17 -33.42 -25.99
C ARG A 72 24.06 -34.04 -27.37
#